data_AF-A0A0F8ZFB5-F1
#
_entry.id   AF-A0A0F8ZFB5-F1
#
_cell.length_a   1.000
_cell.length_b   1.000
_cell.length_c   1.000
_cell.angle_alpha   90.00
_cell.angle_beta   90.00
_cell.angle_gamma   90.00
#
_symmetry.space_group_name_H-M   'P 1'
#
loop_
_entity.id
_entity.type
_entity.pdbx_description
1 polymer ?
#
loop_
_entity_poly.entity_id
_entity_poly.type
_entity_poly.pdbx_seq_one_letter_code
_entity_poly.pdbx_strand_id
1 'polypeptide(L)'
;EQYISCETKCRFQCKKGHMFKMEPRHVKSGHWCQECSYKDIGDKNRKLTLEDAQKAAESRGGRCLTTVYNSSNLKMKWECAKGHIWEVSFNAVRSGNWCNSCGYETAGDNMRGSIEKVQEHAICRGGRCLSKVYVNNRTKLEFECSDGHRWWARPGNIQQGKWCPKCKYSNG
;
A
#
# COMPACT_ATOMS: atom_id res chain seq x y z
N GLU A 1 -36.73 -30.96 8.18
CA GLU A 1 -35.78 -29.97 7.63
C GLU A 1 -35.45 -30.39 6.20
N GLN A 2 -35.81 -29.58 5.20
CA GLN A 2 -35.58 -29.95 3.79
C GLN A 2 -34.14 -29.62 3.41
N TYR A 3 -33.36 -30.65 3.09
CA TYR A 3 -31.99 -30.52 2.59
C TYR A 3 -32.03 -29.88 1.19
N ILE A 4 -31.84 -28.56 1.14
CA ILE A 4 -31.73 -27.84 -0.13
C ILE A 4 -30.33 -28.14 -0.68
N SER A 5 -30.28 -29.02 -1.69
CA SER A 5 -29.06 -29.32 -2.47
C SER A 5 -28.33 -28.03 -2.86
N CYS A 6 -26.99 -28.09 -2.90
CA CYS A 6 -26.13 -26.97 -3.33
C CYS A 6 -26.32 -26.58 -4.81
N GLU A 7 -27.02 -27.42 -5.59
CA GLU A 7 -27.42 -27.19 -6.99
C GLU A 7 -28.82 -26.55 -7.11
N THR A 8 -29.59 -26.49 -6.02
CA THR A 8 -30.89 -25.85 -6.03
C THR A 8 -30.73 -24.33 -6.02
N LYS A 9 -31.33 -23.66 -7.02
CA LYS A 9 -31.32 -22.20 -7.10
C LYS A 9 -32.16 -21.59 -5.97
N CYS A 10 -31.50 -20.89 -5.04
CA CYS A 10 -32.15 -20.11 -3.99
C CYS A 10 -32.51 -18.71 -4.49
N ARG A 11 -33.54 -18.10 -3.88
CA ARG A 11 -33.87 -16.68 -4.08
C ARG A 11 -33.01 -15.82 -3.15
N PHE A 12 -32.38 -14.80 -3.70
CA PHE A 12 -31.57 -13.83 -2.97
C PHE A 12 -32.09 -12.41 -3.22
N GLN A 13 -31.87 -11.53 -2.24
CA GLN A 13 -32.12 -10.10 -2.34
C GLN A 13 -30.82 -9.34 -2.09
N CYS A 14 -30.44 -8.43 -3.00
CA CYS A 14 -29.30 -7.56 -2.77
C CYS A 14 -29.65 -6.37 -1.86
N LYS A 15 -28.64 -5.62 -1.38
CA LYS A 15 -28.85 -4.42 -0.55
C LYS A 15 -29.64 -3.30 -1.26
N LYS A 16 -29.62 -3.26 -2.60
CA LYS A 16 -30.40 -2.31 -3.42
C LYS A 16 -31.82 -2.81 -3.70
N GLY A 17 -32.22 -3.97 -3.16
CA GLY A 17 -33.56 -4.53 -3.30
C GLY A 17 -33.78 -5.46 -4.50
N HIS A 18 -32.78 -5.64 -5.37
CA HIS A 18 -32.91 -6.52 -6.54
C HIS A 18 -33.03 -7.98 -6.13
N MET A 19 -34.04 -8.66 -6.70
CA MET A 19 -34.34 -10.06 -6.44
C MET A 19 -33.79 -10.95 -7.56
N PHE A 20 -33.03 -11.99 -7.23
CA PHE A 20 -32.47 -12.90 -8.22
C PHE A 20 -32.41 -14.34 -7.71
N LYS A 21 -32.37 -15.32 -8.63
CA LYS A 21 -32.23 -16.74 -8.30
C LYS A 21 -30.84 -17.22 -8.69
N MET A 22 -30.14 -17.90 -7.79
CA MET A 22 -28.79 -18.39 -8.04
C MET A 22 -28.48 -19.63 -7.20
N GLU A 23 -27.52 -20.44 -7.65
CA GLU A 23 -26.98 -21.52 -6.81
C GLU A 23 -26.07 -20.93 -5.71
N PRO A 24 -26.18 -21.39 -4.45
CA PRO A 24 -25.34 -20.90 -3.35
C PRO A 24 -23.83 -20.96 -3.64
N ARG A 25 -23.36 -21.91 -4.46
CA ARG A 25 -21.94 -22.00 -4.84
C ARG A 25 -21.45 -20.78 -5.63
N HIS A 26 -22.28 -20.23 -6.52
CA HIS A 26 -21.90 -19.05 -7.31
C HIS A 26 -21.90 -17.78 -6.47
N VAL A 27 -22.81 -17.71 -5.49
CA VAL A 27 -22.79 -16.66 -4.47
C VAL A 27 -21.50 -16.73 -3.66
N LYS A 28 -21.12 -17.93 -3.20
CA LYS A 28 -19.86 -18.14 -2.46
C LYS A 28 -18.61 -17.83 -3.30
N SER A 29 -18.65 -18.06 -4.62
CA SER A 29 -17.54 -17.75 -5.52
C SER A 29 -17.49 -16.28 -5.98
N GLY A 30 -18.35 -15.40 -5.45
CA GLY A 30 -18.31 -13.96 -5.69
C GLY A 30 -19.27 -13.43 -6.76
N HIS A 31 -20.09 -14.28 -7.39
CA HIS A 31 -21.16 -13.80 -8.26
C HIS A 31 -22.31 -13.28 -7.40
N TRP A 32 -22.58 -11.99 -7.51
CA TRP A 32 -23.61 -11.34 -6.72
C TRP A 32 -24.36 -10.32 -7.56
N CYS A 33 -25.70 -10.41 -7.57
CA CYS A 33 -26.63 -9.46 -8.18
C CYS A 33 -26.21 -8.91 -9.56
N GLN A 34 -26.75 -9.51 -10.63
CA GLN A 34 -26.43 -9.11 -12.01
C GLN A 34 -26.73 -7.64 -12.31
N GLU A 35 -27.85 -7.10 -11.84
CA GLU A 35 -28.20 -5.68 -12.06
C GLU A 35 -27.20 -4.72 -11.41
N CYS A 36 -26.75 -5.03 -10.17
CA CYS A 36 -25.69 -4.26 -9.54
C CYS A 36 -24.39 -4.38 -10.34
N SER A 37 -24.02 -5.60 -10.75
CA SER A 37 -22.81 -5.82 -11.54
C SER A 37 -22.84 -5.05 -12.87
N TYR A 38 -23.94 -5.10 -13.62
CA TYR A 38 -24.09 -4.35 -14.86
C TYR A 38 -24.00 -2.84 -14.64
N LYS A 39 -24.63 -2.33 -13.58
CA LYS A 39 -24.51 -0.91 -13.21
C LYS A 39 -23.07 -0.54 -12.85
N ASP A 40 -22.39 -1.35 -12.04
CA ASP A 40 -21.01 -1.13 -11.64
C ASP A 40 -20.05 -1.18 -12.85
N ILE A 41 -20.31 -2.06 -13.83
CA ILE A 41 -19.58 -2.12 -15.11
C ILE A 41 -19.85 -0.85 -15.93
N GLY A 42 -21.11 -0.42 -16.02
CA GLY A 42 -21.49 0.83 -16.69
C GLY A 42 -20.80 2.05 -16.08
N ASP A 43 -20.79 2.15 -14.74
CA ASP A 43 -20.14 3.23 -14.01
C ASP A 43 -18.61 3.19 -14.16
N LYS A 44 -18.01 2.00 -14.26
CA LYS A 44 -16.57 1.84 -14.58
C LYS A 44 -16.22 2.26 -16.00
N ASN A 45 -17.10 1.99 -16.96
CA ASN A 45 -16.90 2.26 -18.38
C ASN A 45 -17.39 3.64 -18.83
N ARG A 46 -18.02 4.42 -17.93
CA ARG A 46 -18.49 5.77 -18.25
C ARG A 46 -17.31 6.64 -18.68
N LYS A 47 -17.55 7.56 -19.62
CA LYS A 47 -16.55 8.55 -20.01
C LYS A 47 -16.25 9.44 -18.81
N LEU A 48 -14.98 9.43 -18.42
CA LEU A 48 -14.45 10.30 -17.38
C LEU A 48 -14.45 11.75 -17.88
N THR A 49 -14.64 12.69 -16.96
CA THR A 49 -14.67 14.13 -17.26
C THR A 49 -13.50 14.88 -16.63
N LEU A 50 -13.34 16.16 -16.99
CA LEU A 50 -12.39 17.04 -16.32
C LEU A 50 -12.70 17.19 -14.83
N GLU A 51 -13.97 17.26 -14.46
CA GLU A 51 -14.41 17.33 -13.06
C GLU A 51 -14.00 16.09 -12.27
N ASP A 52 -14.06 14.91 -12.89
CA ASP A 52 -13.59 13.68 -12.24
C ASP A 52 -12.08 13.75 -11.94
N ALA A 53 -11.30 14.34 -12.85
CA ALA A 53 -9.87 14.57 -12.66
C ALA A 53 -9.60 15.59 -11.54
N GLN A 54 -10.36 16.68 -11.49
CA GLN A 54 -10.25 17.70 -10.44
C GLN A 54 -10.58 17.11 -9.06
N LYS A 55 -11.70 16.39 -8.92
CA LYS A 55 -12.08 15.69 -7.69
C LYS A 55 -11.04 14.66 -7.26
N ALA A 56 -10.45 13.93 -8.21
CA ALA A 56 -9.39 12.97 -7.92
C ALA A 56 -8.11 13.64 -7.39
N ALA A 57 -7.83 14.87 -7.83
CA ALA A 57 -6.73 15.66 -7.31
C ALA A 57 -7.02 16.20 -5.91
N GLU A 58 -8.21 16.78 -5.71
CA GLU A 58 -8.65 17.35 -4.42
C GLU A 58 -8.69 16.30 -3.32
N SER A 59 -9.19 15.08 -3.61
CA SER A 59 -9.19 13.97 -2.65
C SER A 59 -7.80 13.52 -2.19
N ARG A 60 -6.74 13.94 -2.91
CA ARG A 60 -5.33 13.70 -2.57
C ARG A 60 -4.62 14.97 -2.11
N GLY A 61 -5.37 16.04 -1.82
CA GLY A 61 -4.84 17.34 -1.39
C GLY A 61 -4.06 18.08 -2.48
N GLY A 62 -4.28 17.75 -3.75
CA GLY A 62 -3.63 18.42 -4.88
C GLY A 62 -4.61 19.04 -5.87
N ARG A 63 -4.10 19.47 -7.02
CA ARG A 63 -4.85 20.19 -8.04
C ARG A 63 -4.57 19.62 -9.43
N CYS A 64 -5.60 19.62 -10.28
CA CYS A 64 -5.42 19.40 -11.70
C CYS A 64 -5.19 20.75 -12.39
N LEU A 65 -4.05 20.93 -13.05
CA LEU A 65 -3.67 22.18 -13.72
C LEU A 65 -4.11 22.22 -15.19
N THR A 66 -4.61 21.09 -15.71
CA THR A 66 -5.05 20.99 -17.11
C THR A 66 -6.47 21.52 -17.23
N THR A 67 -6.72 22.38 -18.21
CA THR A 67 -8.05 22.97 -18.46
C THR A 67 -8.83 22.27 -19.58
N VAL A 68 -8.14 21.50 -20.43
CA VAL A 68 -8.75 20.78 -21.56
C VAL A 68 -8.64 19.29 -21.33
N TYR A 69 -9.80 18.62 -21.21
CA TYR A 69 -9.88 17.17 -21.05
C TYR A 69 -10.31 16.51 -22.36
N ASN A 70 -9.39 15.73 -22.95
CA ASN A 70 -9.64 15.01 -24.19
C ASN A 70 -9.82 13.50 -23.96
N SER A 71 -8.98 12.90 -23.12
CA SER A 71 -8.98 11.45 -22.87
C SER A 71 -8.23 11.12 -21.58
N SER A 72 -8.64 10.06 -20.90
CA SER A 72 -8.02 9.58 -19.67
C SER A 72 -6.63 8.97 -19.85
N ASN A 73 -6.25 8.66 -21.10
CA ASN A 73 -4.93 8.16 -21.46
C ASN A 73 -3.94 9.27 -21.82
N LEU A 74 -4.41 10.48 -22.11
CA LEU A 74 -3.53 11.61 -22.42
C LEU A 74 -2.96 12.18 -21.13
N LYS A 75 -1.71 12.66 -21.22
CA LYS A 75 -1.02 13.28 -20.10
C LYS A 75 -1.74 14.56 -19.69
N MET A 76 -1.88 14.73 -18.40
CA MET A 76 -2.44 15.91 -17.75
C MET A 76 -1.40 16.43 -16.75
N LYS A 77 -1.36 17.74 -16.54
CA LYS A 77 -0.57 18.40 -15.50
C LYS A 77 -1.30 18.35 -14.16
N TRP A 78 -0.57 17.92 -13.13
CA TRP A 78 -1.05 17.76 -11.76
C TRP A 78 -0.10 18.49 -10.80
N GLU A 79 -0.65 18.91 -9.67
CA GLU A 79 0.05 19.52 -8.55
C GLU A 79 -0.33 18.78 -7.26
N CYS A 80 0.62 18.46 -6.37
CA CYS A 80 0.31 17.87 -5.06
C CYS A 80 0.28 18.92 -3.94
N ALA A 81 -0.13 18.53 -2.74
CA ALA A 81 -0.13 19.38 -1.56
C ALA A 81 1.23 20.04 -1.24
N LYS A 82 2.35 19.41 -1.65
CA LYS A 82 3.71 19.94 -1.47
C LYS A 82 4.16 20.88 -2.59
N GLY A 83 3.31 21.14 -3.60
CA GLY A 83 3.63 21.99 -4.74
C GLY A 83 4.45 21.33 -5.85
N HIS A 84 4.67 20.01 -5.81
CA HIS A 84 5.31 19.30 -6.91
C HIS A 84 4.39 19.27 -8.12
N ILE A 85 4.93 19.57 -9.31
CA ILE A 85 4.20 19.53 -10.58
C ILE A 85 4.72 18.38 -11.43
N TRP A 86 3.83 17.59 -12.00
CA TRP A 86 4.20 16.49 -12.91
C TRP A 86 3.13 16.22 -13.96
N GLU A 87 3.52 15.45 -14.99
CA GLU A 87 2.65 15.09 -16.10
C GLU A 87 2.43 13.59 -16.21
N VAL A 88 1.19 13.15 -15.98
CA VAL A 88 0.76 11.75 -16.12
C VAL A 88 -0.68 11.70 -16.59
N SER A 89 -1.10 10.57 -17.14
CA SER A 89 -2.49 10.37 -17.55
C SER A 89 -3.42 10.23 -16.36
N PHE A 90 -4.70 10.54 -16.55
CA PHE A 90 -5.69 10.38 -15.48
C PHE A 90 -5.83 8.90 -15.06
N ASN A 91 -5.73 7.97 -16.00
CA ASN A 91 -5.70 6.54 -15.68
C ASN A 91 -4.53 6.17 -14.75
N ALA A 92 -3.34 6.75 -14.95
CA ALA A 92 -2.21 6.50 -14.07
C ALA A 92 -2.48 7.00 -12.64
N VAL A 93 -3.08 8.19 -12.49
CA VAL A 93 -3.49 8.74 -11.18
C VAL A 93 -4.50 7.83 -10.49
N ARG A 94 -5.50 7.33 -11.22
CA ARG A 94 -6.52 6.40 -10.69
C ARG A 94 -5.91 5.07 -10.24
N SER A 95 -4.87 4.59 -10.94
CA SER A 95 -4.13 3.37 -10.58
C SER A 95 -3.16 3.55 -9.42
N GLY A 96 -3.01 4.76 -8.86
CA GLY A 96 -2.18 5.03 -7.69
C GLY A 96 -0.88 5.80 -7.99
N ASN A 97 -0.58 6.10 -9.25
CA ASN A 97 0.57 6.93 -9.62
C ASN A 97 0.22 8.41 -9.40
N TRP A 98 0.36 8.85 -8.15
CA TRP A 98 0.12 10.23 -7.76
C TRP A 98 1.37 11.09 -8.01
N CYS A 99 2.11 11.48 -6.97
CA CYS A 99 3.28 12.35 -7.10
C CYS A 99 4.57 11.53 -6.97
N ASN A 100 5.36 11.45 -8.04
CA ASN A 100 6.63 10.74 -8.03
C ASN A 100 7.62 11.33 -7.03
N SER A 101 7.72 12.66 -6.92
CA SER A 101 8.61 13.32 -5.95
C SER A 101 8.25 12.94 -4.51
N CYS A 102 6.96 13.02 -4.14
CA CYS A 102 6.51 12.56 -2.82
C CYS A 102 6.74 11.05 -2.63
N GLY A 103 6.55 10.26 -3.68
CA GLY A 103 6.84 8.82 -3.67
C GLY A 103 8.32 8.54 -3.42
N TYR A 104 9.22 9.26 -4.09
CA TYR A 104 10.67 9.14 -3.90
C TYR A 104 11.13 9.64 -2.55
N GLU A 105 10.56 10.71 -2.00
CA GLU A 105 10.83 11.16 -0.64
C GLU A 105 10.43 10.06 0.36
N THR A 106 9.21 9.54 0.26
CA THR A 106 8.72 8.49 1.16
C THR A 106 9.53 7.20 1.01
N ALA A 107 9.84 6.80 -0.22
CA ALA A 107 10.71 5.65 -0.48
C ALA A 107 12.13 5.90 0.01
N GLY A 108 12.65 7.10 -0.16
CA GLY A 108 13.95 7.56 0.33
C GLY A 108 14.04 7.53 1.84
N ASP A 109 13.02 7.98 2.55
CA ASP A 109 12.93 7.93 4.01
C ASP A 109 12.81 6.49 4.51
N ASN A 110 12.02 5.66 3.81
CA ASN A 110 11.95 4.23 4.08
C ASN A 110 13.27 3.50 3.83
N MET A 111 14.00 3.87 2.76
CA MET A 111 15.31 3.29 2.41
C MET A 111 16.44 3.82 3.29
N ARG A 112 16.36 5.07 3.76
CA ARG A 112 17.30 5.61 4.73
C ARG A 112 17.27 4.75 5.98
N GLY A 113 16.10 4.31 6.43
CA GLY A 113 15.99 3.53 7.67
C GLY A 113 16.25 4.47 8.85
N SER A 114 15.25 4.65 9.69
CA SER A 114 15.37 5.59 10.80
C SER A 114 16.11 4.90 11.96
N ILE A 115 16.80 5.67 12.81
CA ILE A 115 17.49 5.10 13.97
C ILE A 115 16.50 4.35 14.88
N GLU A 116 15.26 4.84 14.95
CA GLU A 116 14.15 4.26 15.69
C GLU A 116 13.83 2.85 15.17
N LYS A 117 13.72 2.67 13.86
CA LYS A 117 13.49 1.35 13.25
C LYS A 117 14.60 0.36 13.61
N VAL A 118 15.85 0.81 13.67
CA VAL A 118 16.99 -0.05 14.04
C VAL A 118 16.98 -0.38 15.53
N GLN A 119 16.59 0.58 16.37
CA GLN A 119 16.43 0.40 17.82
C GLN A 119 15.30 -0.58 18.14
N GLU A 120 14.12 -0.43 17.53
CA GLU A 120 13.01 -1.37 17.64
C GLU A 120 13.44 -2.80 17.25
N HIS A 121 14.17 -2.93 16.14
CA HIS A 121 14.64 -4.23 15.67
C HIS A 121 15.64 -4.88 16.61
N ALA A 122 16.44 -4.08 17.33
CA ALA A 122 17.34 -4.57 18.36
C ALA A 122 16.57 -5.03 19.62
N ILE A 123 15.55 -4.28 20.02
CA ILE A 123 14.65 -4.60 21.14
C ILE A 123 13.91 -5.91 20.89
N CYS A 124 13.35 -6.10 19.69
CA CYS A 124 12.67 -7.34 19.30
C CYS A 124 13.58 -8.58 19.36
N ARG A 125 14.91 -8.40 19.30
CA ARG A 125 15.89 -9.50 19.44
C ARG A 125 16.46 -9.63 20.85
N GLY A 126 15.82 -9.00 21.84
CA GLY A 126 16.27 -9.04 23.23
C GLY A 126 17.55 -8.25 23.48
N GLY A 127 17.91 -7.32 22.60
CA GLY A 127 19.06 -6.43 22.77
C GLY A 127 18.69 -4.96 22.66
N ARG A 128 19.70 -4.10 22.50
CA ARG A 128 19.52 -2.66 22.27
C ARG A 128 20.58 -2.11 21.34
N CYS A 129 20.22 -1.09 20.58
CA CYS A 129 21.17 -0.27 19.83
C CYS A 129 21.65 0.88 20.74
N LEU A 130 22.96 0.98 20.95
CA LEU A 130 23.58 2.01 21.80
C LEU A 130 23.85 3.31 21.02
N SER A 131 23.95 3.23 19.70
CA SER A 131 24.14 4.41 18.86
C SER A 131 22.88 5.26 18.79
N LYS A 132 23.05 6.59 18.88
CA LYS A 132 21.97 7.59 18.77
C LYS A 132 21.88 8.23 17.39
N VAL A 133 22.90 8.08 16.56
CA VAL A 133 23.00 8.71 15.24
C VAL A 133 22.97 7.62 14.17
N TYR A 134 22.05 7.76 13.21
CA TYR A 134 21.98 6.92 12.04
C TYR A 134 22.36 7.73 10.80
N VAL A 135 23.47 7.38 10.17
CA VAL A 135 23.95 8.07 8.96
C VAL A 135 23.45 7.38 7.69
N ASN A 136 23.57 6.06 7.62
CA ASN A 136 23.12 5.23 6.49
C ASN A 136 23.22 3.74 6.85
N ASN A 137 22.72 2.88 5.96
CA ASN A 137 22.69 1.43 6.16
C ASN A 137 24.09 0.75 6.09
N ARG A 138 25.16 1.49 5.80
CA ARG A 138 26.54 0.99 5.67
C ARG A 138 27.42 1.36 6.86
N THR A 139 27.02 2.37 7.62
CA THR A 139 27.72 2.86 8.81
C THR A 139 27.47 1.89 9.96
N LYS A 140 28.53 1.49 10.65
CA LYS A 140 28.39 0.55 11.78
C LYS A 140 27.75 1.29 12.96
N LEU A 141 26.77 0.66 13.57
CA LEU A 141 26.21 1.05 14.86
C LEU A 141 26.65 0.05 15.93
N GLU A 142 26.64 0.50 17.16
CA GLU A 142 26.96 -0.30 18.34
C GLU A 142 25.69 -0.93 18.90
N PHE A 143 25.73 -2.25 19.11
CA PHE A 143 24.62 -3.05 19.64
C PHE A 143 25.05 -3.80 20.89
N GLU A 144 24.09 -4.11 21.75
CA GLU A 144 24.23 -4.92 22.95
C GLU A 144 23.13 -5.99 22.97
N CYS A 145 23.47 -7.27 23.22
CA CYS A 145 22.47 -8.34 23.34
C CYS A 145 22.00 -8.51 24.78
N SER A 146 21.03 -9.41 24.99
CA SER A 146 20.53 -9.81 26.31
C SER A 146 21.64 -10.24 27.28
N ASP A 147 22.67 -10.90 26.76
CA ASP A 147 23.79 -11.44 27.54
C ASP A 147 24.88 -10.37 27.80
N GLY A 148 24.64 -9.11 27.42
CA GLY A 148 25.56 -7.99 27.63
C GLY A 148 26.73 -7.90 26.63
N HIS A 149 26.77 -8.75 25.60
CA HIS A 149 27.81 -8.66 24.58
C HIS A 149 27.62 -7.41 23.72
N ARG A 150 28.67 -6.61 23.57
CA ARG A 150 28.70 -5.44 22.70
C ARG A 150 29.43 -5.71 21.40
N TRP A 151 28.89 -5.25 20.28
CA TRP A 151 29.56 -5.35 18.98
C TRP A 151 29.13 -4.25 18.01
N TRP A 152 29.95 -4.04 16.99
CA TRP A 152 29.69 -3.12 15.91
C TRP A 152 29.13 -3.87 14.69
N ALA A 153 27.95 -3.48 14.23
CA ALA A 153 27.31 -4.07 13.06
C ALA A 153 26.65 -3.03 12.16
N ARG A 154 26.54 -3.35 10.88
CA ARG A 154 25.75 -2.55 9.95
C ARG A 154 24.27 -2.81 10.21
N PRO A 155 23.41 -1.78 10.25
CA PRO A 155 21.96 -1.94 10.43
C PRO A 155 21.34 -2.94 9.47
N GLY A 156 21.80 -2.97 8.22
CA GLY A 156 21.28 -3.86 7.19
C GLY A 156 21.58 -5.33 7.45
N ASN A 157 22.72 -5.62 8.11
CA ASN A 157 23.01 -6.98 8.55
C ASN A 157 22.07 -7.40 9.69
N ILE A 158 21.76 -6.48 10.60
CA ILE A 158 20.82 -6.72 11.70
C ILE A 158 19.40 -6.94 11.16
N GLN A 159 18.96 -6.12 10.22
CA GLN A 159 17.68 -6.26 9.52
C GLN A 159 17.56 -7.57 8.74
N GLN A 160 18.66 -8.05 8.14
CA GLN A 160 18.74 -9.34 7.45
C GLN A 160 18.85 -10.54 8.39
N GLY A 161 18.82 -10.35 9.71
CA GLY A 161 18.80 -11.44 10.69
C GLY A 161 20.15 -11.88 11.25
N LYS A 162 21.25 -11.22 10.89
CA LYS A 162 22.55 -11.45 11.55
C LYS A 162 22.54 -10.77 12.92
N TRP A 163 22.95 -11.48 13.96
CA TRP A 163 22.93 -10.99 15.34
C TRP A 163 24.29 -11.14 16.02
N CYS A 164 24.30 -11.13 17.36
CA CYS A 164 25.49 -11.17 18.20
C CYS A 164 26.42 -12.33 17.81
N PRO A 165 27.68 -12.04 17.40
CA PRO A 165 28.62 -13.09 17.02
C PRO A 165 28.98 -13.96 18.22
N LYS A 166 29.13 -13.40 19.42
CA LYS A 166 29.46 -14.15 20.63
C LYS A 166 28.36 -15.15 20.99
N CYS A 167 27.10 -14.73 20.99
CA CYS A 167 25.95 -15.62 21.23
C CYS A 167 25.85 -16.75 20.19
N LYS A 168 26.29 -16.48 18.95
CA LYS A 168 26.33 -17.52 17.91
C LYS A 168 27.36 -18.62 18.22
N TYR A 169 28.48 -18.28 18.85
CA TYR A 169 29.54 -19.25 19.20
C TYR A 169 29.36 -19.91 20.57
N SER A 170 28.56 -19.33 21.48
CA SER A 170 28.31 -19.88 22.82
C SER A 170 27.16 -20.89 22.91
N ASN A 171 26.40 -21.09 21.81
CA ASN A 171 25.38 -22.13 21.66
C ASN A 171 25.85 -23.29 20.75
N GLY A 172 27.17 -23.48 20.62
CA GLY A 172 27.79 -24.59 19.87
C GLY A 172 28.21 -25.72 20.80
#